data_AF-A0A3C0S4E5-F1
#
_entry.id   AF-A0A3C0S4E5-F1
#
_cell.length_a   1.000
_cell.length_b   1.000
_cell.length_c   1.000
_cell.angle_alpha   90.00
_cell.angle_beta   90.00
_cell.angle_gamma   90.00
#
_symmetry.space_group_name_H-M   'P 1'
#
loop_
_entity.id
_entity.type
_entity.pdbx_description
1 polymer ?
#
loop_
_entity_poly.entity_id
_entity_poly.type
_entity_poly.pdbx_seq_one_letter_code
_entity_poly.pdbx_strand_id
1 'polypeptide(L)' 'FAKLVEKYLLNPAVIQGKSFRAAVQTMAEDKENKDLFIMGFIAWLKALIVSQSPYQVLLNLIKEDSR' A
#
# COMPACT_ATOMS: atom_id res chain seq x y z
N PHE A 1 -8.26 -5.51 8.00
CA PHE A 1 -8.45 -5.01 6.62
C PHE A 1 -9.58 -3.99 6.52
N ALA A 2 -10.86 -4.41 6.66
CA ALA A 2 -12.02 -3.52 6.49
C ALA A 2 -12.00 -2.26 7.37
N LYS A 3 -11.66 -2.39 8.66
CA LYS A 3 -11.54 -1.24 9.59
C LYS A 3 -10.44 -0.24 9.19
N LEU A 4 -9.37 -0.70 8.53
CA LEU A 4 -8.31 0.18 8.04
C LEU A 4 -8.78 0.91 6.79
N VAL A 5 -9.42 0.19 5.86
CA VAL A 5 -10.04 0.78 4.66
C VAL A 5 -11.04 1.88 5.06
N GLU A 6 -11.92 1.57 6.02
CA GLU A 6 -12.90 2.49 6.56
C GLU A 6 -12.24 3.73 7.21
N LYS A 7 -11.20 3.54 8.03
CA LYS A 7 -10.43 4.63 8.63
C LYS A 7 -9.83 5.58 7.59
N TYR A 8 -9.32 5.05 6.47
CA TYR A 8 -8.70 5.87 5.42
C TYR A 8 -9.72 6.54 4.49
N LEU A 9 -10.90 5.94 4.29
CA LEU A 9 -12.01 6.58 3.58
C LEU A 9 -12.64 7.72 4.40
N LEU A 10 -12.74 7.57 5.71
CA LEU A 10 -13.34 8.55 6.61
C LEU A 10 -12.44 9.77 6.87
N ASN A 11 -11.12 9.62 6.77
CA ASN A 11 -10.18 10.72 6.94
C ASN A 11 -9.07 10.70 5.87
N PRO A 12 -9.34 11.22 4.66
CA PRO A 12 -8.39 11.20 3.56
C PRO A 12 -7.13 12.04 3.84
N ALA A 13 -7.16 12.98 4.79
CA ALA A 13 -5.99 13.79 5.15
C ALA A 13 -4.86 12.97 5.79
N VAL A 14 -5.18 11.82 6.39
CA VAL A 14 -4.19 10.89 6.97
C VAL A 14 -3.21 10.37 5.90
N ILE A 15 -3.65 10.27 4.65
CA ILE A 15 -2.85 9.78 3.51
C ILE A 15 -1.71 10.76 3.17
N GLN A 16 -1.88 12.04 3.50
CA GLN A 16 -0.83 13.06 3.33
C GLN A 16 0.18 13.08 4.48
N GLY A 17 -0.09 12.37 5.58
CA GLY A 17 0.79 12.28 6.72
C GLY A 17 2.11 11.56 6.38
N LYS A 18 3.25 12.16 6.76
CA LYS A 18 4.57 11.53 6.61
C LYS A 18 4.63 10.16 7.31
N SER A 19 3.97 10.02 8.46
CA SER A 19 3.88 8.76 9.21
C SER A 19 3.14 7.66 8.45
N PHE A 20 2.05 8.01 7.75
CA PHE A 20 1.31 7.05 6.92
C PHE A 20 2.15 6.58 5.74
N ARG A 21 2.79 7.52 5.02
CA ARG A 21 3.67 7.19 3.89
C ARG A 21 4.84 6.29 4.30
N ALA A 22 5.48 6.61 5.44
CA ALA A 22 6.54 5.79 6.00
C ALA A 22 6.05 4.38 6.36
N ALA A 23 4.89 4.26 7.02
CA ALA A 23 4.33 2.96 7.38
C ALA A 23 4.01 2.10 6.15
N VAL A 24 3.42 2.68 5.09
CA VAL A 24 3.15 1.97 3.83
C VAL A 24 4.45 1.52 3.16
N GLN A 25 5.49 2.34 3.18
CA GLN A 25 6.79 1.98 2.63
C GLN A 25 7.43 0.84 3.43
N THR A 26 7.43 0.91 4.77
CA THR A 26 7.94 -0.17 5.63
C THR A 26 7.19 -1.49 5.39
N MET A 27 5.86 -1.45 5.23
CA MET A 27 5.08 -2.64 4.90
C MET A 27 5.47 -3.25 3.55
N ALA A 28 5.79 -2.42 2.56
CA ALA A 28 6.21 -2.87 1.22
C ALA A 28 7.62 -3.49 1.20
N GLU A 29 8.50 -3.09 2.11
CA GLU A 29 9.88 -3.59 2.22
C GLU A 29 9.99 -4.83 3.12
N ASP A 30 8.96 -5.12 3.92
CA ASP A 30 8.91 -6.25 4.81
C ASP A 30 8.78 -7.58 4.03
N LYS A 31 9.73 -8.47 4.24
CA LYS A 31 9.82 -9.77 3.56
C LYS A 31 8.72 -10.74 3.97
N GLU A 32 8.04 -10.51 5.09
CA GLU A 32 6.88 -11.30 5.51
C GLU A 32 5.62 -10.93 4.72
N ASN A 33 5.58 -9.75 4.10
CA ASN A 33 4.42 -9.21 3.38
C ASN A 33 4.40 -9.58 1.88
N LYS A 34 4.91 -10.77 1.53
CA LYS A 34 5.02 -11.24 0.13
C LYS A 34 3.79 -12.00 -0.38
N ASP A 35 2.82 -12.28 0.46
CA ASP A 35 1.57 -12.88 0.01
C ASP A 35 0.82 -11.94 -0.94
N LEU A 36 0.20 -12.50 -1.99
CA LEU A 36 -0.47 -11.72 -3.03
C LEU A 36 -1.60 -10.84 -2.47
N PHE A 37 -2.34 -11.29 -1.46
CA PHE A 37 -3.40 -10.49 -0.84
C PHE A 37 -2.82 -9.33 -0.03
N ILE A 38 -1.71 -9.56 0.67
CA ILE A 38 -1.00 -8.52 1.42
C ILE A 38 -0.38 -7.50 0.45
N MET A 39 0.28 -7.97 -0.61
CA MET A 39 0.82 -7.11 -1.67
C MET A 39 -0.29 -6.28 -2.32
N GLY A 40 -1.46 -6.88 -2.61
CA GLY A 40 -2.62 -6.18 -3.15
C GLY A 40 -3.12 -5.06 -2.23
N PHE A 41 -3.10 -5.29 -0.91
CA PHE A 41 -3.44 -4.27 0.07
C PHE A 41 -2.46 -3.11 0.11
N ILE A 42 -1.17 -3.43 0.15
CA ILE A 42 -0.10 -2.45 0.15
C ILE A 42 -0.16 -1.64 -1.14
N ALA A 43 -0.40 -2.28 -2.28
CA ALA A 43 -0.59 -1.63 -3.56
C ALA A 43 -1.77 -0.65 -3.55
N TRP A 44 -2.89 -1.04 -2.94
CA TRP A 44 -4.03 -0.15 -2.77
C TRP A 44 -3.68 1.07 -1.91
N LEU A 45 -3.03 0.89 -0.75
CA LEU A 45 -2.61 2.00 0.11
C LEU A 45 -1.59 2.91 -0.58
N LYS A 46 -0.65 2.33 -1.33
CA LYS A 46 0.39 3.05 -2.06
C LYS A 46 -0.22 3.81 -3.25
N ALA A 47 -1.22 3.26 -3.94
CA ALA A 47 -2.00 3.97 -4.98
C ALA A 47 -2.85 5.14 -4.45
N LEU A 48 -3.14 5.22 -3.15
CA LEU A 48 -3.72 6.42 -2.55
C LEU A 48 -2.68 7.55 -2.42
N ILE A 49 -1.39 7.20 -2.37
CA ILE A 49 -0.26 8.12 -2.22
C ILE A 49 0.26 8.56 -3.59
N VAL A 50 0.42 7.60 -4.51
CA VAL A 50 0.92 7.79 -5.86
C VAL A 50 -0.28 7.80 -6.79
N SER A 51 -0.41 8.79 -7.68
CA SER A 51 -1.53 8.90 -8.63
C SER A 51 -1.52 7.82 -9.75
N GLN A 52 -1.32 6.56 -9.38
CA GLN A 52 -1.27 5.37 -10.22
C GLN A 52 -2.40 4.42 -9.82
N SER A 53 -2.82 3.53 -10.73
CA SER A 53 -3.84 2.53 -10.39
C SER A 53 -3.28 1.48 -9.41
N PRO A 54 -4.08 0.98 -8.44
CA PRO A 54 -3.67 -0.10 -7.55
C PRO A 54 -3.12 -1.33 -8.28
N TYR A 55 -3.66 -1.64 -9.46
CA TYR A 55 -3.20 -2.75 -10.30
C TYR A 55 -1.76 -2.54 -10.81
N GLN A 56 -1.44 -1.35 -11.32
CA GLN A 56 -0.08 -1.03 -11.77
C GLN A 56 0.91 -1.06 -10.61
N VAL A 57 0.50 -0.55 -9.44
CA VAL A 57 1.35 -0.58 -8.24
C VAL A 57 1.60 -2.02 -7.80
N LEU A 58 0.59 -2.89 -7.82
CA LEU A 58 0.74 -4.31 -7.49
C LEU A 58 1.71 -5.03 -8.45
N LEU A 59 1.58 -4.81 -9.75
CA LEU A 59 2.48 -5.39 -10.74
C LEU A 59 3.93 -4.96 -10.51
N ASN A 60 4.16 -3.70 -10.11
CA ASN A 60 5.50 -3.22 -9.79
C ASN A 60 6.05 -3.91 -8.53
N LEU A 61 5.25 -4.05 -7.47
CA LEU A 61 5.65 -4.78 -6.26
C LEU A 61 6.03 -6.24 -6.56
N ILE A 62 5.24 -6.94 -7.39
CA ILE A 62 5.54 -8.33 -7.76
C ILE A 62 6.84 -8.43 -8.58
N LYS A 63 7.07 -7.48 -9.50
CA LYS A 63 8.31 -7.43 -10.29
C LYS A 63 9.54 -7.12 -9.45
N GLU A 64 9.41 -6.26 -8.45
CA GLU A 64 10.45 -5.92 -7.48
C GLU A 64 10.77 -7.13 -6.58
N ASP A 65 9.77 -7.91 -6.18
CA ASP A 65 9.95 -9.12 -5.37
C ASP A 65 10.59 -10.29 -6.14
N SER A 66 10.33 -10.37 -7.44
CA SER A 66 10.86 -11.41 -8.33
C SER A 66 12.31 -11.16 -8.78
N ARG A 67 12.92 -10.04 -8.35
CA ARG A 67 14.27 -9.60 -8.70
C ARG A 67 15.26 -9.86 -7.57
#